data_AF-A0A1A8GB72-F1
#
_entry.id   AF-A0A1A8GB72-F1
#
_cell.length_a   1.000
_cell.length_b   1.000
_cell.length_c   1.000
_cell.angle_alpha   90.00
_cell.angle_beta   90.00
_cell.angle_gamma   90.00
#
_symmetry.space_group_name_H-M   'P 1'
#
loop_
_entity.id
_entity.type
_entity.pdbx_description
1 polymer ?
#
loop_
_entity_poly.entity_id
_entity_poly.type
_entity_poly.pdbx_seq_one_letter_code
_entity_poly.pdbx_strand_id
1 'polypeptide(L)' 'SLSVGESSVGEWLQRLGLEKYEQGLLHNGWDDLEFLSDITEEDLEEAGVLDPAHKQILLESLRQQQQK' A
#
# COMPACT_ATOMS: atom_id res chain seq x y z
N SER A 1 17.58 -19.89 -3.21
CA SER A 1 17.39 -18.58 -2.59
C SER A 1 16.85 -17.62 -3.63
N LEU A 2 15.55 -17.41 -3.62
CA LEU A 2 14.97 -16.21 -4.22
C LEU A 2 14.75 -15.31 -3.02
N SER A 3 15.58 -14.28 -2.91
CA SER A 3 15.34 -13.19 -1.97
C SER A 3 13.97 -12.63 -2.37
N VAL A 4 12.91 -13.01 -1.65
CA VAL A 4 11.60 -12.39 -1.82
C VAL A 4 11.86 -10.93 -1.45
N GLY A 5 11.90 -10.10 -2.49
CA GLY A 5 12.27 -8.71 -2.35
C GLY A 5 11.26 -8.07 -1.44
N GLU A 6 11.68 -7.02 -0.75
CA GLU A 6 10.82 -6.12 0.02
C GLU A 6 9.85 -5.33 -0.90
N SER A 7 9.34 -5.97 -1.95
CA SER A 7 8.90 -5.42 -3.23
C SER A 7 7.42 -5.69 -3.51
N SER A 8 6.71 -6.38 -2.63
CA SER A 8 5.28 -6.67 -2.80
C SER A 8 4.42 -5.85 -1.85
N VAL A 9 3.26 -5.40 -2.35
CA VAL A 9 2.28 -4.62 -1.57
C VAL A 9 1.86 -5.34 -0.28
N GLY A 10 1.68 -6.66 -0.32
CA GLY A 10 1.33 -7.46 0.87
C GLY A 10 2.37 -7.42 2.00
N GLU A 11 3.66 -7.54 1.67
CA GLU A 11 4.73 -7.46 2.68
C GLU A 11 4.87 -6.05 3.27
N TRP A 12 4.70 -5.03 2.42
CA TRP A 12 4.69 -3.64 2.87
C TRP A 12 3.53 -3.37 3.83
N LEU A 13 2.31 -3.81 3.49
CA LEU A 13 1.14 -3.68 4.36
C LEU A 13 1.29 -4.44 5.67
N GLN A 14 1.86 -5.64 5.65
CA GLN A 14 2.10 -6.43 6.86
C GLN A 14 3.02 -5.72 7.86
N ARG A 15 4.04 -4.99 7.38
CA ARG A 15 4.92 -4.18 8.25
C ARG A 15 4.18 -3.03 8.92
N LEU A 16 3.15 -2.51 8.27
CA LEU A 16 2.29 -1.45 8.78
C LEU A 16 1.14 -1.99 9.65
N GLY A 17 0.93 -3.31 9.69
CA GLY A 17 -0.24 -3.94 10.34
C GLY A 17 -1.55 -3.67 9.59
N LEU A 18 -1.46 -3.45 8.28
CA LEU A 18 -2.57 -3.06 7.39
C LEU A 18 -2.85 -4.10 6.30
N GLU A 19 -2.36 -5.35 6.45
CA GLU A 19 -2.50 -6.43 5.47
C GLU A 19 -3.95 -6.75 5.09
N LYS A 20 -4.92 -6.40 5.97
CA LYS A 20 -6.36 -6.51 5.68
C LYS A 20 -6.81 -5.75 4.41
N TYR A 21 -6.04 -4.75 3.96
CA TYR A 21 -6.35 -3.95 2.78
C TYR A 21 -5.73 -4.49 1.49
N GLU A 22 -4.86 -5.51 1.58
CA GLU A 22 -4.15 -6.07 0.44
C GLU A 22 -5.12 -6.48 -0.67
N GLN A 23 -6.13 -7.28 -0.36
CA GLN A 23 -7.08 -7.77 -1.37
C GLN A 23 -7.84 -6.64 -2.08
N GLY A 24 -8.19 -5.57 -1.35
CA GLY A 24 -8.86 -4.41 -1.93
C GLY A 24 -7.95 -3.64 -2.88
N LEU A 25 -6.70 -3.45 -2.49
CA LEU A 25 -5.67 -2.80 -3.32
C LEU A 25 -5.37 -3.63 -4.58
N LEU A 26 -5.10 -4.94 -4.44
CA LEU A 26 -4.84 -5.83 -5.58
C LEU A 26 -6.01 -5.88 -6.57
N HIS A 27 -7.25 -5.93 -6.08
CA HIS A 27 -8.44 -5.98 -6.94
C HIS A 27 -8.63 -4.68 -7.75
N ASN A 28 -8.19 -3.55 -7.20
CA ASN A 28 -8.23 -2.25 -7.87
C ASN A 28 -6.97 -1.98 -8.72
N GLY A 29 -6.08 -2.97 -8.87
CA GLY A 29 -4.88 -2.85 -9.71
C GLY A 29 -3.66 -2.23 -9.02
N TRP A 30 -3.69 -2.13 -7.69
CA TRP A 30 -2.57 -1.68 -6.88
C TRP A 30 -1.75 -2.87 -6.37
N ASP A 31 -1.11 -3.60 -7.29
CA ASP A 31 -0.34 -4.81 -7.02
C ASP A 31 1.18 -4.61 -6.94
N ASP A 32 1.65 -3.44 -7.36
CA ASP A 32 3.06 -3.07 -7.35
C ASP A 32 3.31 -1.78 -6.55
N LEU A 33 4.42 -1.73 -5.79
CA LEU A 33 4.78 -0.56 -4.98
C LEU A 33 5.18 0.65 -5.81
N GLU A 34 5.70 0.46 -7.03
CA GLU A 34 6.02 1.55 -7.95
C GLU A 34 4.74 2.28 -8.36
N PHE A 35 3.68 1.55 -8.75
CA PHE A 35 2.38 2.15 -9.05
C PHE A 35 1.70 2.69 -7.80
N LEU A 36 1.68 1.91 -6.71
CA LEU A 36 1.07 2.31 -5.44
C LEU A 36 1.66 3.63 -4.90
N SER A 37 2.89 3.99 -5.27
CA SER A 37 3.51 5.25 -4.86
C SER A 37 2.78 6.52 -5.34
N ASP A 38 1.96 6.40 -6.41
CA ASP A 38 1.12 7.47 -6.97
C ASP A 38 -0.35 7.39 -6.51
N ILE A 39 -0.70 6.48 -5.59
CA ILE A 39 -2.08 6.30 -5.13
C ILE A 39 -2.64 7.55 -4.46
N THR A 40 -3.89 7.91 -4.79
CA THR A 40 -4.58 9.03 -4.16
C THR A 40 -5.47 8.59 -3.00
N GLU A 41 -5.99 9.54 -2.23
CA GLU A 41 -7.00 9.25 -1.21
C GLU A 41 -8.28 8.65 -1.79
N GLU A 42 -8.70 9.07 -2.99
CA GLU A 42 -9.89 8.56 -3.66
C GLU A 42 -9.69 7.09 -4.04
N ASP A 43 -8.52 6.73 -4.59
CA ASP A 43 -8.17 5.35 -4.94
C ASP A 43 -8.12 4.44 -3.70
N LEU A 44 -7.60 4.96 -2.58
CA LEU A 44 -7.61 4.25 -1.31
C LEU A 44 -9.04 3.97 -0.83
N GLU A 45 -9.97 4.91 -1.01
CA GLU A 45 -11.38 4.73 -0.68
C GLU A 45 -12.04 3.67 -1.59
N GLU A 46 -11.73 3.67 -2.90
CA GLU A 46 -12.19 2.64 -3.84
C GLU A 46 -11.63 1.25 -3.51
N ALA A 47 -10.40 1.19 -2.98
CA ALA A 47 -9.79 -0.03 -2.43
C ALA A 47 -10.38 -0.45 -1.07
N GLY A 48 -11.31 0.31 -0.50
CA GLY A 48 -11.98 0.02 0.77
C GLY A 48 -11.24 0.53 2.01
N VAL A 49 -10.22 1.38 1.85
CA VAL A 49 -9.52 2.07 2.94
C VAL A 49 -10.27 3.35 3.31
N LEU A 50 -11.38 3.21 4.05
CA LEU A 50 -12.22 4.34 4.45
C LEU A 50 -11.76 5.02 5.75
N ASP A 51 -10.88 4.37 6.52
CA ASP A 51 -10.42 4.90 7.80
C ASP A 51 -9.37 6.01 7.55
N PRO A 52 -9.61 7.25 8.02
CA PRO A 52 -8.72 8.38 7.74
C PRO A 52 -7.33 8.20 8.37
N ALA A 53 -7.22 7.52 9.51
CA ALA A 53 -5.92 7.25 10.12
C ALA A 53 -5.12 6.24 9.29
N HIS A 54 -5.78 5.20 8.77
CA HIS A 54 -5.12 4.25 7.88
C HIS A 54 -4.70 4.90 6.55
N LYS A 55 -5.53 5.77 5.96
CA LYS A 55 -5.15 6.53 4.77
C LYS A 55 -3.88 7.35 5.00
N GLN A 56 -3.80 8.07 6.13
CA GLN A 56 -2.60 8.85 6.46
C GLN A 56 -1.36 7.95 6.59
N ILE A 57 -1.46 6.83 7.32
CA ILE A 57 -0.34 5.89 7.51
C ILE A 57 0.18 5.38 6.17
N LEU A 58 -0.71 4.98 5.25
CA LEU A 58 -0.34 4.46 3.93
C LEU A 58 0.38 5.54 3.10
N LEU A 59 -0.22 6.72 2.97
CA LEU A 59 0.34 7.83 2.19
C LEU A 59 1.69 8.31 2.74
N GLU A 60 1.81 8.46 4.06
CA GLU A 60 3.07 8.84 4.70
C GLU A 60 4.15 7.78 4.52
N SER A 61 3.78 6.50 4.61
CA SER A 61 4.71 5.39 4.43
C SER A 61 5.23 5.32 3.00
N LEU A 62 4.36 5.48 1.99
CA LEU A 62 4.74 5.55 0.57
C LEU A 62 5.66 6.74 0.30
N ARG A 63 5.34 7.91 0.86
CA ARG A 63 6.18 9.11 0.74
C ARG A 63 7.57 8.93 1.35
N GLN A 64 7.69 8.20 2.47
CA GLN A 64 8.98 7.88 3.06
C GLN A 64 9.77 6.88 2.21
N GLN A 65 9.08 5.97 1.55
CA GLN A 65 9.68 4.95 0.69
C GLN A 65 10.32 5.57 -0.57
N GLN A 66 9.71 6.62 -1.15
CA GLN A 66 10.26 7.36 -2.31
C GLN A 66 11.52 8.19 -1.98
N GLN A 67 11.78 8.49 -0.70
CA GLN A 67 12.92 9.30 -0.27
C GLN A 67 14.19 8.47 0.05
N LYS A 68 14.10 7.14 -0.03
CA LYS A 68 15.22 6.22 0.16
C LYS A 68 15.83 5.82 -1.18
#